data_AF-A0A327JDV0-F1
#
_entry.id   AF-A0A327JDV0-F1
#
_cell.length_a   1.000
_cell.length_b   1.000
_cell.length_c   1.000
_cell.angle_alpha   90.00
_cell.angle_beta   90.00
_cell.angle_gamma   90.00
#
_symmetry.space_group_name_H-M   'P 1'
#
loop_
_entity.id
_entity.type
_entity.pdbx_description
1 polymer ?
#
loop_
_entity_poly.entity_id
_entity_poly.type
_entity_poly.pdbx_seq_one_letter_code
_entity_poly.pdbx_strand_id
1 'polypeptide(L)'
;MERYNNLQLTNTYLTPAFGAMKKSQFKGLDLLCVNTFKAPIEKFNSNLDLQNWAGKQLTSDMFSGNLQARSALSTQERNSVFRNWMEYLNNAKDVTKSAALVMMKSVFGDLKPKTDEVPPHLNGKVLNKTLGELESKIEAKQAFNFKKQYVNNLQSQLLKKGESLESGWLNIPSQKNDPKNFAQNVEKVKMFSNDAWCTKALKSEQYLKDGNFHILYDNHRPVAAIRTSGNTILEIQGERNNSEIPMKYFDKIVEYVNKEGLDKSIVKDAINYGYEKSECLDEYAQICAKAIQDNDGAAFLKKFGMYLEDDGKGGQKLNKLRNLSYGITMGDLGIDENKAFANLVKIEDDAIFTNSRATKLPRLEIIDGSADFRGSMVNNISALKEVHGNVDIRSSKLTPEDFKNVKITGKLITGKE
;
A
#
# COMPACT_ATOMS: atom_id res chain seq x y z
N MET A 1 -70.77 -37.47 35.13
CA MET A 1 -70.97 -36.04 34.86
C MET A 1 -70.37 -35.29 36.04
N GLU A 2 -69.31 -34.50 35.79
CA GLU A 2 -68.77 -33.37 36.62
C GLU A 2 -68.37 -33.66 38.09
N ARG A 3 -67.34 -33.11 38.75
CA ARG A 3 -66.25 -32.12 38.56
C ARG A 3 -65.28 -32.35 39.76
N TYR A 4 -63.97 -32.52 39.56
CA TYR A 4 -62.87 -31.53 39.69
C TYR A 4 -62.44 -31.05 41.10
N ASN A 5 -61.10 -31.11 41.28
CA ASN A 5 -60.18 -30.38 42.20
C ASN A 5 -60.13 -30.79 43.68
N ASN A 6 -59.00 -30.85 44.38
CA ASN A 6 -57.60 -30.47 44.11
C ASN A 6 -56.72 -31.08 45.23
N LEU A 7 -55.47 -31.45 44.95
CA LEU A 7 -54.27 -31.10 45.76
C LEU A 7 -53.01 -31.73 45.15
N GLN A 8 -52.12 -30.86 44.70
CA GLN A 8 -50.73 -31.13 44.35
C GLN A 8 -49.95 -31.57 45.60
N LEU A 9 -48.88 -32.36 45.40
CA LEU A 9 -47.57 -32.13 46.05
C LEU A 9 -46.45 -32.87 45.28
N THR A 10 -45.58 -32.02 44.69
CA THR A 10 -44.11 -32.11 44.57
C THR A 10 -43.48 -33.30 43.83
N ASN A 11 -43.10 -33.06 42.58
CA ASN A 11 -41.88 -33.62 42.00
C ASN A 11 -40.85 -32.51 41.78
N THR A 12 -40.03 -32.23 42.79
CA THR A 12 -38.76 -31.51 42.61
C THR A 12 -37.71 -32.48 42.10
N TYR A 13 -37.61 -32.60 40.77
CA TYR A 13 -36.38 -33.08 40.15
C TYR A 13 -35.40 -31.91 40.07
N LEU A 14 -34.48 -31.87 41.04
CA LEU A 14 -33.22 -31.14 40.91
C LEU A 14 -32.50 -31.66 39.66
N THR A 15 -32.39 -30.82 38.63
CA THR A 15 -31.46 -31.07 37.50
C THR A 15 -30.15 -30.38 37.85
N PRO A 16 -29.04 -31.09 38.09
CA PRO A 16 -27.76 -30.43 38.29
C PRO A 16 -27.14 -30.13 36.91
N ALA A 17 -26.98 -28.84 36.60
CA ALA A 17 -26.22 -28.40 35.42
C ALA A 17 -24.71 -28.62 35.66
N PHE A 18 -24.23 -29.83 35.35
CA PHE A 18 -22.80 -30.15 35.34
C PHE A 18 -22.24 -30.00 33.93
N GLY A 19 -21.33 -29.04 33.77
CA GLY A 19 -20.40 -29.01 32.64
C GLY A 19 -20.11 -27.64 32.04
N ALA A 20 -19.86 -26.60 32.85
CA ALA A 20 -19.33 -25.33 32.36
C ALA A 20 -17.80 -25.31 32.51
N MET A 21 -17.07 -25.11 31.41
CA MET A 21 -15.63 -24.90 31.46
C MET A 21 -15.26 -23.48 31.91
N LYS A 22 -14.16 -23.37 32.65
CA LYS A 22 -13.56 -22.11 33.11
C LYS A 22 -12.41 -21.69 32.19
N LYS A 23 -12.17 -20.38 32.06
CA LYS A 23 -11.05 -19.84 31.27
C LYS A 23 -9.69 -20.45 31.64
N SER A 24 -9.45 -20.71 32.92
CA SER A 24 -8.20 -21.31 33.43
C SER A 24 -7.93 -22.74 32.93
N GLN A 25 -8.93 -23.41 32.35
CA GLN A 25 -8.80 -24.74 31.77
C GLN A 25 -8.28 -24.72 30.32
N PHE A 26 -8.26 -23.55 29.68
CA PHE A 26 -7.69 -23.37 28.35
C PHE A 26 -6.27 -22.81 28.46
N LYS A 27 -5.39 -23.22 27.54
CA LYS A 27 -4.00 -22.77 27.46
C LYS A 27 -3.64 -22.42 26.02
N GLY A 28 -2.50 -21.75 25.82
CA GLY A 28 -1.96 -21.53 24.48
C GLY A 28 -2.95 -20.83 23.55
N LEU A 29 -3.04 -21.36 22.32
CA LEU A 29 -3.93 -20.89 21.27
C LEU A 29 -5.42 -21.07 21.59
N ASP A 30 -5.80 -22.06 22.40
CA ASP A 30 -7.19 -22.26 22.82
C ASP A 30 -7.66 -21.12 23.72
N LEU A 31 -6.84 -20.72 24.69
CA LEU A 31 -7.14 -19.58 25.55
C LEU A 31 -7.20 -18.28 24.75
N LEU A 32 -6.29 -18.10 23.80
CA LEU A 32 -6.29 -16.96 22.91
C LEU A 32 -7.57 -16.91 22.06
N CYS A 33 -8.02 -18.04 21.52
CA CYS A 33 -9.29 -18.15 20.80
C CYS A 33 -10.48 -17.75 21.67
N VAL A 34 -10.58 -18.32 22.89
CA VAL A 34 -11.64 -17.99 23.85
C VAL A 34 -11.71 -16.49 24.12
N ASN A 35 -10.56 -15.85 24.33
CA ASN A 35 -10.51 -14.41 24.62
C ASN A 35 -10.82 -13.55 23.38
N THR A 36 -10.30 -13.92 22.21
CA THR A 36 -10.44 -13.15 20.97
C THR A 36 -11.88 -13.11 20.49
N PHE A 37 -12.57 -14.25 20.53
CA PHE A 37 -13.92 -14.38 19.97
C PHE A 37 -15.01 -14.44 21.03
N LYS A 38 -14.66 -14.31 22.32
CA LYS A 38 -15.59 -14.44 23.45
C LYS A 38 -16.40 -15.73 23.35
N ALA A 39 -15.70 -16.87 23.19
CA ALA A 39 -16.34 -18.17 23.04
C ALA A 39 -17.26 -18.47 24.24
N PRO A 40 -18.45 -19.09 24.03
CA PRO A 40 -19.44 -19.36 25.07
C PRO A 40 -19.02 -20.56 25.93
N ILE A 41 -17.91 -20.43 26.65
CA ILE A 41 -17.28 -21.51 27.43
C ILE A 41 -18.18 -22.05 28.54
N GLU A 42 -19.15 -21.28 28.99
CA GLU A 42 -20.17 -21.70 29.94
C GLU A 42 -21.08 -22.82 29.40
N LYS A 43 -21.09 -23.02 28.07
CA LYS A 43 -21.84 -24.09 27.39
C LYS A 43 -20.97 -25.29 27.01
N PHE A 44 -19.68 -25.27 27.34
CA PHE A 44 -18.72 -26.30 26.94
C PHE A 44 -18.44 -27.25 28.10
N ASN A 45 -18.56 -28.55 27.84
CA ASN A 45 -18.24 -29.62 28.78
C ASN A 45 -16.78 -30.07 28.66
N SER A 46 -16.16 -29.85 27.50
CA SER A 46 -14.80 -30.29 27.18
C SER A 46 -14.11 -29.38 26.15
N ASN A 47 -12.78 -29.50 26.01
CA ASN A 47 -12.06 -28.75 24.98
C ASN A 47 -12.51 -29.14 23.55
N LEU A 48 -13.06 -30.35 23.37
CA LEU A 48 -13.64 -30.77 22.10
C LEU A 48 -14.82 -29.87 21.69
N ASP A 49 -15.59 -29.35 22.64
CA ASP A 49 -16.68 -28.41 22.36
C ASP A 49 -16.15 -27.07 21.83
N LEU A 50 -15.01 -26.60 22.35
CA LEU A 50 -14.31 -25.43 21.79
C LEU A 50 -13.87 -25.71 20.35
N GLN A 51 -13.29 -26.88 20.07
CA GLN A 51 -12.84 -27.23 18.72
C GLN A 51 -14.02 -27.29 17.73
N ASN A 52 -15.13 -27.92 18.14
CA ASN A 52 -16.34 -28.00 17.33
C ASN A 52 -16.95 -26.61 17.10
N TRP A 53 -17.01 -25.78 18.15
CA TRP A 53 -17.51 -24.41 18.05
C TRP A 53 -16.64 -23.57 17.13
N ALA A 54 -15.32 -23.60 17.29
CA ALA A 54 -14.39 -22.85 16.46
C ALA A 54 -14.44 -23.32 14.99
N GLY A 55 -14.57 -24.63 14.76
CA GLY A 55 -14.78 -25.19 13.42
C GLY A 55 -16.03 -24.64 12.73
N LYS A 56 -17.13 -24.42 13.48
CA LYS A 56 -18.35 -23.79 12.94
C LYS A 56 -18.18 -22.30 12.64
N GLN A 57 -17.21 -21.61 13.25
CA GLN A 57 -16.93 -20.20 12.96
C GLN A 57 -16.05 -20.02 11.71
N LEU A 58 -15.29 -21.05 11.31
CA LEU A 58 -14.42 -21.03 10.14
C LEU A 58 -15.23 -21.11 8.83
N THR A 59 -16.02 -20.07 8.55
CA THR A 59 -16.83 -19.93 7.34
C THR A 59 -16.38 -18.74 6.52
N SER A 60 -16.68 -18.76 5.22
CA SER A 60 -16.48 -17.59 4.35
C SER A 60 -17.26 -16.38 4.83
N ASP A 61 -18.45 -16.58 5.40
CA ASP A 61 -19.36 -15.51 5.79
C ASP A 61 -18.76 -14.62 6.87
N MET A 62 -18.02 -15.22 7.82
CA MET A 62 -17.29 -14.50 8.86
C MET A 62 -16.28 -13.50 8.30
N PHE A 63 -15.73 -13.75 7.10
CA PHE A 63 -14.71 -12.93 6.46
C PHE A 63 -15.21 -12.24 5.18
N SER A 64 -16.45 -12.48 4.77
CA SER A 64 -17.00 -12.09 3.46
C SER A 64 -16.80 -10.61 3.14
N GLY A 65 -17.05 -9.73 4.12
CA GLY A 65 -16.80 -8.28 3.99
C GLY A 65 -15.32 -7.94 3.80
N ASN A 66 -14.41 -8.67 4.46
CA ASN A 66 -12.97 -8.47 4.35
C ASN A 66 -12.39 -8.97 3.01
N LEU A 67 -13.05 -9.93 2.36
CA LEU A 67 -12.59 -10.51 1.10
C LEU A 67 -12.91 -9.65 -0.13
N GLN A 68 -13.85 -8.70 0.00
CA GLN A 68 -14.08 -7.68 -1.03
C GLN A 68 -12.93 -6.68 -1.04
N ALA A 69 -12.48 -6.27 -2.23
CA ALA A 69 -11.45 -5.25 -2.43
C ALA A 69 -11.97 -4.13 -3.35
N ARG A 70 -11.18 -3.06 -3.49
CA ARG A 70 -11.52 -1.96 -4.42
C ARG A 70 -11.62 -2.47 -5.87
N SER A 71 -10.69 -3.33 -6.28
CA SER A 71 -10.70 -3.94 -7.60
C SER A 71 -11.28 -5.36 -7.58
N ALA A 72 -11.94 -5.74 -8.69
CA ALA A 72 -12.41 -7.12 -8.89
C ALA A 72 -11.24 -8.13 -8.87
N LEU A 73 -10.08 -7.71 -9.36
CA LEU A 73 -8.84 -8.48 -9.38
C LEU A 73 -8.31 -8.79 -7.97
N SER A 74 -8.17 -7.79 -7.10
CA SER A 74 -7.76 -8.03 -5.71
C SER A 74 -8.80 -8.81 -4.93
N THR A 75 -10.09 -8.68 -5.26
CA THR A 75 -11.16 -9.51 -4.69
C THR A 75 -10.97 -10.98 -5.05
N GLN A 76 -10.68 -11.29 -6.32
CA GLN A 76 -10.39 -12.65 -6.77
C GLN A 76 -9.17 -13.25 -6.05
N GLU A 77 -8.10 -12.47 -5.90
CA GLU A 77 -6.89 -12.92 -5.22
C GLU A 77 -7.13 -13.16 -3.72
N ARG A 78 -7.81 -12.25 -3.01
CA ARG A 78 -8.20 -12.45 -1.60
C ARG A 78 -8.97 -13.75 -1.41
N ASN A 79 -9.93 -14.04 -2.29
CA ASN A 79 -10.71 -15.28 -2.25
C ASN A 79 -9.86 -16.53 -2.55
N SER A 80 -8.92 -16.44 -3.49
CA SER A 80 -7.99 -17.52 -3.80
C SER A 80 -7.09 -17.83 -2.59
N VAL A 81 -6.46 -16.81 -2.01
CA VAL A 81 -5.61 -16.95 -0.82
C VAL A 81 -6.40 -17.49 0.36
N PHE A 82 -7.61 -16.98 0.60
CA PHE A 82 -8.49 -17.47 1.66
C PHE A 82 -8.80 -18.96 1.52
N ARG A 83 -9.16 -19.42 0.31
CA ARG A 83 -9.43 -20.84 0.05
C ARG A 83 -8.22 -21.71 0.31
N ASN A 84 -7.02 -21.30 -0.13
CA ASN A 84 -5.79 -22.07 0.09
C ASN A 84 -5.46 -22.19 1.59
N TRP A 85 -5.62 -21.10 2.35
CA TRP A 85 -5.47 -21.13 3.82
C TRP A 85 -6.49 -22.07 4.47
N MET A 86 -7.77 -21.94 4.10
CA MET A 86 -8.85 -22.79 4.63
C MET A 86 -8.63 -24.27 4.33
N GLU A 87 -8.26 -24.60 3.09
CA GLU A 87 -8.01 -25.98 2.65
C GLU A 87 -6.87 -26.59 3.46
N TYR A 88 -5.75 -25.88 3.60
CA TYR A 88 -4.62 -26.38 4.38
C TYR A 88 -4.97 -26.55 5.86
N LEU A 89 -5.53 -25.52 6.49
CA LEU A 89 -5.88 -25.54 7.92
C LEU A 89 -6.96 -26.58 8.23
N ASN A 90 -7.81 -26.92 7.26
CA ASN A 90 -8.79 -27.98 7.45
C ASN A 90 -8.20 -29.38 7.40
N ASN A 91 -7.13 -29.57 6.63
CA ASN A 91 -6.47 -30.87 6.42
C ASN A 91 -5.22 -31.08 7.30
N ALA A 92 -4.70 -30.02 7.92
CA ALA A 92 -3.54 -30.09 8.80
C ALA A 92 -3.87 -30.87 10.09
N LYS A 93 -3.16 -31.98 10.31
CA LYS A 93 -3.37 -32.86 11.49
C LYS A 93 -2.96 -32.18 12.81
N ASP A 94 -1.94 -31.33 12.75
CA ASP A 94 -1.32 -30.73 13.94
C ASP A 94 -1.88 -29.34 14.27
N VAL A 95 -2.94 -28.91 13.57
CA VAL A 95 -3.56 -27.60 13.77
C VAL A 95 -4.97 -27.76 14.32
N THR A 96 -5.18 -27.30 15.54
CA THR A 96 -6.52 -27.29 16.16
C THR A 96 -7.44 -26.28 15.47
N LYS A 97 -8.76 -26.48 15.53
CA LYS A 97 -9.73 -25.57 14.90
C LYS A 97 -9.75 -24.19 15.55
N SER A 98 -9.53 -24.13 16.86
CA SER A 98 -9.32 -22.88 17.59
C SER A 98 -8.08 -22.12 17.10
N ALA A 99 -6.95 -22.81 16.88
CA ALA A 99 -5.74 -22.22 16.31
C ALA A 99 -5.99 -21.70 14.89
N ALA A 100 -6.63 -22.52 14.03
CA ALA A 100 -7.03 -22.13 12.69
C ALA A 100 -7.89 -20.85 12.70
N LEU A 101 -8.87 -20.75 13.59
CA LEU A 101 -9.73 -19.57 13.70
C LEU A 101 -8.95 -18.30 14.09
N VAL A 102 -8.04 -18.40 15.06
CA VAL A 102 -7.15 -17.30 15.46
C VAL A 102 -6.26 -16.85 14.30
N MET A 103 -5.69 -17.80 13.56
CA MET A 103 -4.83 -17.51 12.40
C MET A 103 -5.61 -16.83 11.28
N MET A 104 -6.78 -17.37 10.91
CA MET A 104 -7.63 -16.77 9.89
C MET A 104 -8.06 -15.35 10.27
N LYS A 105 -8.44 -15.12 11.53
CA LYS A 105 -8.71 -13.75 12.01
C LYS A 105 -7.50 -12.85 11.96
N SER A 106 -6.32 -13.34 12.29
CA SER A 106 -5.09 -12.54 12.25
C SER A 106 -4.67 -12.17 10.82
N VAL A 107 -4.88 -13.06 9.85
CA VAL A 107 -4.47 -12.85 8.46
C VAL A 107 -5.48 -11.99 7.70
N PHE A 108 -6.78 -12.26 7.87
CA PHE A 108 -7.86 -11.67 7.05
C PHE A 108 -8.71 -10.64 7.78
N GLY A 109 -8.72 -10.64 9.12
CA GLY A 109 -9.69 -9.92 9.92
C GLY A 109 -9.62 -8.40 9.87
N ASP A 110 -8.50 -7.84 9.42
CA ASP A 110 -8.25 -6.39 9.34
C ASP A 110 -8.25 -5.86 7.89
N LEU A 111 -8.48 -6.73 6.89
CA LEU A 111 -8.54 -6.31 5.49
C LEU A 111 -9.75 -5.41 5.26
N LYS A 112 -9.54 -4.25 4.63
CA LYS A 112 -10.60 -3.26 4.39
C LYS A 112 -11.23 -3.45 2.99
N PRO A 113 -12.56 -3.33 2.83
CA PRO A 113 -13.27 -3.55 1.57
C PRO A 113 -12.85 -2.66 0.39
N LYS A 114 -12.32 -1.45 0.68
CA LYS A 114 -11.93 -0.44 -0.33
C LYS A 114 -10.42 -0.30 -0.51
N THR A 115 -9.68 -1.32 -0.10
CA THR A 115 -8.22 -1.40 -0.27
C THR A 115 -7.89 -2.55 -1.19
N ASP A 116 -6.77 -2.46 -1.91
CA ASP A 116 -6.26 -3.55 -2.73
C ASP A 116 -5.18 -4.38 -2.01
N GLU A 117 -5.09 -4.26 -0.67
CA GLU A 117 -4.17 -5.08 0.15
C GLU A 117 -4.45 -6.58 -0.06
N VAL A 118 -3.42 -7.37 -0.31
CA VAL A 118 -3.52 -8.83 -0.47
C VAL A 118 -2.89 -9.50 0.76
N PRO A 119 -3.59 -10.45 1.44
CA PRO A 119 -3.02 -11.18 2.56
C PRO A 119 -1.85 -12.07 2.12
N PRO A 120 -0.92 -12.42 3.02
CA PRO A 120 0.21 -13.27 2.66
C PRO A 120 -0.24 -14.67 2.23
N HIS A 121 0.40 -15.19 1.18
CA HIS A 121 0.19 -16.56 0.73
C HIS A 121 0.63 -17.56 1.79
N LEU A 122 -0.07 -18.70 1.83
CA LEU A 122 0.23 -19.80 2.73
C LEU A 122 1.50 -20.54 2.28
N ASN A 123 2.39 -20.82 3.24
CA ASN A 123 3.54 -21.70 3.12
C ASN A 123 3.61 -22.57 4.39
N GLY A 124 3.37 -23.87 4.25
CA GLY A 124 3.24 -24.78 5.39
C GLY A 124 4.49 -24.86 6.27
N LYS A 125 5.70 -24.75 5.70
CA LYS A 125 6.96 -24.76 6.47
C LYS A 125 7.10 -23.50 7.33
N VAL A 126 6.82 -22.33 6.74
CA VAL A 126 6.79 -21.04 7.45
C VAL A 126 5.74 -21.07 8.55
N LEU A 127 4.56 -21.62 8.26
CA LEU A 127 3.47 -21.71 9.21
C LEU A 127 3.89 -22.51 10.45
N ASN A 128 4.44 -23.71 10.26
CA ASN A 128 4.90 -24.56 11.37
C ASN A 128 5.98 -23.87 12.22
N LYS A 129 6.95 -23.21 11.58
CA LYS A 129 7.95 -22.40 12.30
C LYS A 129 7.29 -21.30 13.13
N THR A 130 6.36 -20.56 12.52
CA THR A 130 5.65 -19.45 13.16
C THR A 130 4.79 -19.92 14.33
N LEU A 131 4.18 -21.11 14.24
CA LEU A 131 3.41 -21.72 15.31
C LEU A 131 4.28 -22.08 16.51
N GLY A 132 5.44 -22.70 16.30
CA GLY A 132 6.37 -23.00 17.40
C GLY A 132 6.88 -21.74 18.12
N GLU A 133 7.16 -20.67 17.37
CA GLU A 133 7.52 -19.36 17.94
C GLU A 133 6.36 -18.74 18.73
N LEU A 134 5.13 -18.92 18.25
CA LEU A 134 3.93 -18.41 18.91
C LEU A 134 3.67 -19.11 20.24
N GLU A 135 3.70 -20.44 20.26
CA GLU A 135 3.47 -21.21 21.50
C GLU A 135 4.47 -20.79 22.59
N SER A 136 5.75 -20.69 22.23
CA SER A 136 6.82 -20.20 23.12
C SER A 136 6.52 -18.80 23.69
N LYS A 137 6.00 -17.88 22.86
CA LYS A 137 5.63 -16.52 23.29
C LYS A 137 4.40 -16.49 24.18
N ILE A 138 3.39 -17.33 23.92
CA ILE A 138 2.19 -17.42 24.76
C ILE A 138 2.55 -17.94 26.15
N GLU A 139 3.40 -18.96 26.23
CA GLU A 139 3.90 -19.49 27.51
C GLU A 139 4.66 -18.41 28.31
N ALA A 140 5.48 -17.61 27.61
CA ALA A 140 6.19 -16.48 28.20
C ALA A 140 5.30 -15.24 28.47
N LYS A 141 3.98 -15.32 28.21
CA LYS A 141 3.01 -14.21 28.33
C LYS A 141 3.42 -12.94 27.57
N GLN A 142 4.10 -13.11 26.43
CA GLN A 142 4.55 -12.00 25.60
C GLN A 142 3.48 -11.63 24.56
N ALA A 143 3.40 -10.33 24.25
CA ALA A 143 2.56 -9.87 23.15
C ALA A 143 3.06 -10.41 21.81
N PHE A 144 2.14 -10.74 20.91
CA PHE A 144 2.48 -11.28 19.60
C PHE A 144 1.50 -10.80 18.51
N ASN A 145 1.99 -10.74 17.28
CA ASN A 145 1.19 -10.51 16.09
C ASN A 145 1.51 -11.59 15.06
N PHE A 146 0.55 -12.50 14.83
CA PHE A 146 0.72 -13.64 13.95
C PHE A 146 1.08 -13.24 12.53
N LYS A 147 0.28 -12.35 11.93
CA LYS A 147 0.46 -11.93 10.55
C LYS A 147 1.86 -11.33 10.34
N LYS A 148 2.31 -10.48 11.27
CA LYS A 148 3.65 -9.87 11.22
C LYS A 148 4.76 -10.92 11.33
N GLN A 149 4.69 -11.81 12.32
CA GLN A 149 5.71 -12.85 12.51
C GLN A 149 5.76 -13.82 11.32
N TYR A 150 4.58 -14.22 10.82
CA TYR A 150 4.46 -15.08 9.65
C TYR A 150 5.06 -14.43 8.40
N VAL A 151 4.75 -13.16 8.12
CA VAL A 151 5.35 -12.41 7.00
C VAL A 151 6.87 -12.33 7.14
N ASN A 152 7.40 -12.03 8.33
CA ASN A 152 8.84 -11.97 8.56
C ASN A 152 9.52 -13.32 8.30
N ASN A 153 8.91 -14.42 8.77
CA ASN A 153 9.42 -15.77 8.53
C ASN A 153 9.33 -16.14 7.04
N LEU A 154 8.26 -15.76 6.35
CA LEU A 154 8.09 -15.98 4.92
C LEU A 154 9.15 -15.22 4.11
N GLN A 155 9.37 -13.94 4.43
CA GLN A 155 10.45 -13.14 3.82
C GLN A 155 11.81 -13.78 4.05
N SER A 156 12.11 -14.19 5.29
CA SER A 156 13.38 -14.84 5.63
C SER A 156 13.60 -16.16 4.90
N GLN A 157 12.52 -16.93 4.66
CA GLN A 157 12.60 -18.18 3.88
C GLN A 157 12.79 -17.92 2.38
N LEU A 158 12.18 -16.85 1.86
CA LEU A 158 12.26 -16.48 0.45
C LEU A 158 13.59 -15.85 0.09
N LEU A 159 14.28 -15.19 1.02
CA LEU A 159 15.61 -14.63 0.77
C LEU A 159 16.69 -15.71 0.82
N LYS A 160 17.59 -15.71 -0.17
CA LYS A 160 18.79 -16.55 -0.16
C LYS A 160 19.77 -16.01 0.89
N LYS A 161 20.67 -16.88 1.38
CA LYS A 161 21.76 -16.48 2.28
C LYS A 161 22.59 -15.38 1.61
N GLY A 162 22.65 -14.20 2.23
CA GLY A 162 23.35 -13.02 1.71
C GLY A 162 22.48 -12.02 0.95
N GLU A 163 21.22 -12.35 0.62
CA GLU A 163 20.25 -11.35 0.13
C GLU A 163 19.80 -10.46 1.30
N SER A 164 19.86 -9.14 1.11
CA SER A 164 19.36 -8.14 2.06
C SER A 164 18.34 -7.24 1.38
N LEU A 165 17.29 -6.88 2.11
CA LEU A 165 16.29 -5.90 1.67
C LEU A 165 16.62 -4.48 2.17
N GLU A 166 17.73 -4.27 2.87
CA GLU A 166 18.09 -2.96 3.41
C GLU A 166 18.33 -1.93 2.29
N SER A 167 19.23 -2.24 1.36
CA SER A 167 19.43 -1.46 0.14
C SER A 167 20.07 -2.31 -0.95
N GLY A 168 19.75 -2.02 -2.21
CA GLY A 168 20.35 -2.70 -3.37
C GLY A 168 19.34 -3.41 -4.27
N TRP A 169 19.85 -4.18 -5.22
CA TRP A 169 19.04 -4.85 -6.23
C TRP A 169 18.75 -6.30 -5.85
N LEU A 170 17.47 -6.67 -5.91
CA LEU A 170 16.99 -8.03 -5.86
C LEU A 170 16.65 -8.50 -7.29
N ASN A 171 17.44 -9.41 -7.84
CA ASN A 171 17.22 -10.02 -9.16
C ASN A 171 16.47 -11.35 -8.96
N ILE A 172 15.24 -11.43 -9.48
CA ILE A 172 14.37 -12.59 -9.34
C ILE A 172 14.33 -13.34 -10.68
N PRO A 173 14.83 -14.58 -10.75
CA PRO A 173 14.93 -15.33 -12.01
C PRO A 173 13.57 -15.70 -12.62
N SER A 174 13.51 -15.65 -13.95
CA SER A 174 12.35 -16.05 -14.75
C SER A 174 12.12 -17.56 -14.79
N GLN A 175 10.98 -18.00 -15.33
CA GLN A 175 10.72 -19.42 -15.60
C GLN A 175 11.77 -20.01 -16.55
N LYS A 176 12.24 -19.25 -17.55
CA LYS A 176 13.28 -19.72 -18.46
C LYS A 176 14.63 -19.88 -17.77
N ASN A 177 14.96 -18.97 -16.85
CA ASN A 177 16.27 -18.93 -16.20
C ASN A 177 16.36 -19.81 -14.94
N ASP A 178 15.23 -20.06 -14.26
CA ASP A 178 15.14 -20.95 -13.11
C ASP A 178 13.77 -21.67 -13.05
N PRO A 179 13.51 -22.63 -13.96
CA PRO A 179 12.23 -23.33 -14.02
C PRO A 179 11.95 -24.15 -12.76
N LYS A 180 13.00 -24.64 -12.07
CA LYS A 180 12.87 -25.48 -10.87
C LYS A 180 12.30 -24.72 -9.69
N ASN A 181 12.68 -23.45 -9.53
CA ASN A 181 12.18 -22.61 -8.44
C ASN A 181 11.13 -21.58 -8.89
N PHE A 182 10.55 -21.74 -10.08
CA PHE A 182 9.64 -20.74 -10.66
C PHE A 182 8.50 -20.34 -9.72
N ALA A 183 7.82 -21.31 -9.09
CA ALA A 183 6.75 -21.01 -8.13
C ALA A 183 7.24 -20.16 -6.94
N GLN A 184 8.42 -20.46 -6.39
CA GLN A 184 9.03 -19.65 -5.32
C GLN A 184 9.43 -18.26 -5.83
N ASN A 185 9.95 -18.15 -7.05
CA ASN A 185 10.31 -16.86 -7.64
C ASN A 185 9.07 -15.99 -7.89
N VAL A 186 7.93 -16.58 -8.30
CA VAL A 186 6.64 -15.88 -8.38
C VAL A 186 6.22 -15.38 -6.99
N GLU A 187 6.36 -16.20 -5.95
CA GLU A 187 6.10 -15.77 -4.56
C GLU A 187 7.04 -14.63 -4.13
N LYS A 188 8.33 -14.66 -4.52
CA LYS A 188 9.27 -13.55 -4.28
C LYS A 188 8.77 -12.26 -4.93
N VAL A 189 8.37 -12.29 -6.20
CA VAL A 189 7.88 -11.08 -6.88
C VAL A 189 6.65 -10.53 -6.17
N LYS A 190 5.67 -11.38 -5.81
CA LYS A 190 4.47 -10.95 -5.07
C LYS A 190 4.83 -10.36 -3.70
N MET A 191 5.72 -11.01 -2.95
CA MET A 191 6.10 -10.58 -1.61
C MET A 191 6.84 -9.24 -1.64
N PHE A 192 7.85 -9.13 -2.52
CA PHE A 192 8.83 -8.04 -2.51
C PHE A 192 8.47 -6.88 -3.44
N SER A 193 7.37 -6.94 -4.18
CA SER A 193 6.85 -5.81 -4.95
C SER A 193 6.22 -4.74 -4.06
N ASN A 194 6.27 -3.49 -4.53
CA ASN A 194 5.48 -2.39 -3.97
C ASN A 194 3.97 -2.67 -4.13
N ASP A 195 3.17 -2.21 -3.17
CA ASP A 195 1.71 -2.43 -3.16
C ASP A 195 0.99 -1.74 -4.33
N ALA A 196 1.58 -0.69 -4.91
CA ALA A 196 1.04 0.00 -6.08
C ALA A 196 1.28 -0.77 -7.41
N TRP A 197 2.15 -1.77 -7.42
CA TRP A 197 2.51 -2.50 -8.63
C TRP A 197 1.57 -3.67 -8.90
N CYS A 198 1.20 -3.88 -10.17
CA CYS A 198 0.32 -4.98 -10.60
C CYS A 198 0.88 -6.38 -10.27
N THR A 199 2.19 -6.48 -10.06
CA THR A 199 2.89 -7.69 -9.64
C THR A 199 2.53 -8.13 -8.22
N LYS A 200 2.14 -7.21 -7.33
CA LYS A 200 1.71 -7.54 -5.97
C LYS A 200 0.50 -8.49 -5.95
N ALA A 201 -0.39 -8.35 -6.92
CA ALA A 201 -1.62 -9.11 -7.01
C ALA A 201 -1.54 -10.28 -8.01
N LEU A 202 -1.50 -10.01 -9.32
CA LEU A 202 -1.80 -11.04 -10.34
C LEU A 202 -0.77 -11.18 -11.46
N LYS A 203 0.02 -10.15 -11.74
CA LYS A 203 0.90 -10.17 -12.93
C LYS A 203 2.25 -10.85 -12.72
N SER A 204 2.60 -11.22 -11.49
CA SER A 204 3.88 -11.84 -11.16
C SER A 204 4.20 -13.06 -12.03
N GLU A 205 3.28 -14.02 -12.14
CA GLU A 205 3.52 -15.22 -12.94
C GLU A 205 3.70 -14.88 -14.43
N GLN A 206 2.83 -14.04 -14.98
CA GLN A 206 2.89 -13.62 -16.39
C GLN A 206 4.20 -12.89 -16.70
N TYR A 207 4.60 -11.95 -15.85
CA TYR A 207 5.78 -11.11 -16.07
C TYR A 207 7.08 -11.87 -15.86
N LEU A 208 7.06 -12.95 -15.08
CA LEU A 208 8.22 -13.76 -14.77
C LEU A 208 8.37 -14.99 -15.71
N LYS A 209 7.54 -15.12 -16.76
CA LYS A 209 7.66 -16.24 -17.72
C LYS A 209 8.95 -16.21 -18.52
N ASP A 210 9.34 -15.03 -19.01
CA ASP A 210 10.38 -14.90 -20.02
C ASP A 210 11.66 -14.26 -19.46
N GLY A 211 11.58 -12.99 -19.04
CA GLY A 211 12.70 -12.26 -18.45
C GLY A 211 12.66 -12.22 -16.93
N ASN A 212 13.81 -11.90 -16.33
CA ASN A 212 13.92 -11.72 -14.88
C ASN A 212 13.18 -10.45 -14.44
N PHE A 213 12.86 -10.40 -13.15
CA PHE A 213 12.27 -9.22 -12.52
C PHE A 213 13.25 -8.63 -11.51
N HIS A 214 13.59 -7.36 -11.68
CA HIS A 214 14.61 -6.69 -10.86
C HIS A 214 13.93 -5.64 -9.98
N ILE A 215 14.19 -5.67 -8.68
CA ILE A 215 13.61 -4.73 -7.71
C ILE A 215 14.72 -3.99 -6.99
N LEU A 216 14.68 -2.67 -7.03
CA LEU A 216 15.56 -1.82 -6.25
C LEU A 216 14.94 -1.57 -4.88
N TYR A 217 15.73 -1.83 -3.84
CA TYR A 217 15.44 -1.51 -2.46
C TYR A 217 16.24 -0.31 -1.97
N ASP A 218 15.57 0.55 -1.19
CA ASP A 218 16.17 1.62 -0.40
C ASP A 218 15.46 1.69 0.97
N ASN A 219 16.21 1.58 2.06
CA ASN A 219 15.73 1.54 3.43
C ASN A 219 14.53 0.58 3.62
N HIS A 220 14.74 -0.70 3.31
CA HIS A 220 13.73 -1.77 3.44
C HIS A 220 12.46 -1.61 2.60
N ARG A 221 12.46 -0.69 1.62
CA ARG A 221 11.30 -0.43 0.75
C ARG A 221 11.63 -0.65 -0.73
N PRO A 222 10.72 -1.28 -1.50
CA PRO A 222 10.86 -1.37 -2.94
C PRO A 222 10.53 -0.02 -3.60
N VAL A 223 11.54 0.58 -4.23
CA VAL A 223 11.47 1.96 -4.74
C VAL A 223 11.47 2.06 -6.27
N ALA A 224 11.96 1.03 -6.96
CA ALA A 224 11.88 0.90 -8.41
C ALA A 224 11.86 -0.58 -8.83
N ALA A 225 11.34 -0.86 -10.02
CA ALA A 225 11.41 -2.16 -10.65
C ALA A 225 11.74 -2.08 -12.15
N ILE A 226 12.46 -3.08 -12.63
CA ILE A 226 12.74 -3.30 -14.07
C ILE A 226 12.12 -4.63 -14.47
N ARG A 227 11.24 -4.59 -15.46
CA ARG A 227 10.60 -5.77 -16.06
C ARG A 227 11.28 -6.07 -17.39
N THR A 228 11.69 -7.32 -17.59
CA THR A 228 12.35 -7.75 -18.81
C THR A 228 11.57 -8.86 -19.53
N SER A 229 11.83 -9.01 -20.83
CA SER A 229 11.48 -10.17 -21.65
C SER A 229 12.78 -10.66 -22.27
N GLY A 230 13.23 -11.86 -21.87
CA GLY A 230 14.61 -12.26 -22.07
C GLY A 230 15.52 -11.26 -21.37
N ASN A 231 16.34 -10.54 -22.15
CA ASN A 231 17.22 -9.49 -21.66
C ASN A 231 16.73 -8.07 -21.98
N THR A 232 15.66 -7.92 -22.78
CA THR A 232 15.13 -6.61 -23.19
C THR A 232 14.23 -6.05 -22.10
N ILE A 233 14.50 -4.82 -21.69
CA ILE A 233 13.70 -4.06 -20.74
C ILE A 233 12.40 -3.66 -21.41
N LEU A 234 11.29 -4.14 -20.87
CA LEU A 234 9.95 -3.75 -21.32
C LEU A 234 9.44 -2.51 -20.58
N GLU A 235 9.92 -2.30 -19.34
CA GLU A 235 9.41 -1.24 -18.46
C GLU A 235 10.35 -0.99 -17.29
N ILE A 236 10.45 0.29 -16.91
CA ILE A 236 11.04 0.75 -15.66
C ILE A 236 9.96 1.56 -14.93
N GLN A 237 9.70 1.25 -13.67
CA GLN A 237 8.66 1.94 -12.89
C GLN A 237 9.15 2.28 -11.48
N GLY A 238 8.73 3.44 -10.97
CA GLY A 238 8.86 3.81 -9.56
C GLY A 238 7.67 3.37 -8.71
N GLU A 239 7.65 3.80 -7.45
CA GLU A 239 6.58 3.51 -6.46
C GLU A 239 5.17 3.90 -6.93
N ARG A 240 5.04 4.90 -7.81
CA ARG A 240 3.74 5.44 -8.24
C ARG A 240 3.07 4.62 -9.35
N ASN A 241 3.78 3.67 -9.98
CA ASN A 241 3.27 2.89 -11.11
C ASN A 241 2.68 3.78 -12.23
N ASN A 242 3.45 4.80 -12.63
CA ASN A 242 3.07 5.79 -13.64
C ASN A 242 3.94 5.72 -14.90
N SER A 243 4.66 4.61 -15.11
CA SER A 243 5.60 4.41 -16.22
C SER A 243 6.75 5.42 -16.33
N GLU A 244 6.98 6.20 -15.27
CA GLU A 244 8.12 7.14 -15.20
C GLU A 244 9.28 6.53 -14.43
N ILE A 245 10.50 6.84 -14.89
CA ILE A 245 11.73 6.48 -14.19
C ILE A 245 11.86 7.40 -12.96
N PRO A 246 12.03 6.84 -11.75
CA PRO A 246 12.13 7.66 -10.55
C PRO A 246 13.48 8.39 -10.50
N MET A 247 13.47 9.70 -10.78
CA MET A 247 14.71 10.49 -10.94
C MET A 247 15.67 10.41 -9.75
N LYS A 248 15.15 10.30 -8.51
CA LYS A 248 15.98 10.08 -7.31
C LYS A 248 16.95 8.89 -7.44
N TYR A 249 16.58 7.88 -8.21
CA TYR A 249 17.37 6.66 -8.39
C TYR A 249 17.84 6.47 -9.84
N PHE A 250 17.77 7.51 -10.67
CA PHE A 250 18.05 7.41 -12.11
C PHE A 250 19.45 6.84 -12.38
N ASP A 251 20.49 7.43 -11.78
CA ASP A 251 21.87 6.97 -11.95
C ASP A 251 22.05 5.51 -11.52
N LYS A 252 21.49 5.15 -10.36
CA LYS A 252 21.56 3.78 -9.83
C LYS A 252 20.85 2.76 -10.73
N ILE A 253 19.77 3.17 -11.40
CA ILE A 253 19.05 2.36 -12.40
C ILE A 253 19.90 2.20 -13.65
N VAL A 254 20.43 3.29 -14.19
CA VAL A 254 21.26 3.28 -15.39
C VAL A 254 22.54 2.46 -15.19
N GLU A 255 23.23 2.65 -14.06
CA GLU A 255 24.41 1.87 -13.67
C GLU A 255 24.08 0.37 -13.65
N TYR A 256 22.96 0.00 -13.01
CA TYR A 256 22.53 -1.39 -12.94
C TYR A 256 22.19 -1.98 -14.31
N VAL A 257 21.43 -1.25 -15.13
CA VAL A 257 21.07 -1.64 -16.50
C VAL A 257 22.33 -1.93 -17.32
N ASN A 258 23.33 -1.04 -17.26
CA ASN A 258 24.58 -1.20 -17.99
C ASN A 258 25.42 -2.37 -17.43
N LYS A 259 25.52 -2.48 -16.09
CA LYS A 259 26.29 -3.54 -15.41
C LYS A 259 25.76 -4.93 -15.73
N GLU A 260 24.45 -5.11 -15.68
CA GLU A 260 23.81 -6.39 -15.98
C GLU A 260 23.65 -6.63 -17.49
N GLY A 261 24.03 -5.65 -18.32
CA GLY A 261 23.97 -5.75 -19.77
C GLY A 261 22.54 -5.84 -20.32
N LEU A 262 21.55 -5.26 -19.65
CA LEU A 262 20.15 -5.32 -20.08
C LEU A 262 19.91 -4.50 -21.36
N ASP A 263 19.15 -5.04 -22.29
CA ASP A 263 18.83 -4.37 -23.55
C ASP A 263 17.77 -3.29 -23.34
N LYS A 264 18.16 -2.04 -23.61
CA LYS A 264 17.34 -0.84 -23.45
C LYS A 264 16.61 -0.40 -24.71
N SER A 265 16.62 -1.19 -25.78
CA SER A 265 16.04 -0.84 -27.09
C SER A 265 14.62 -0.25 -27.01
N ILE A 266 13.74 -0.86 -26.22
CA ILE A 266 12.34 -0.42 -26.05
C ILE A 266 12.21 0.82 -25.16
N VAL A 267 13.06 0.96 -24.14
CA VAL A 267 13.01 2.06 -23.17
C VAL A 267 14.04 3.16 -23.45
N LYS A 268 14.64 3.16 -24.65
CA LYS A 268 15.74 4.05 -25.02
C LYS A 268 15.36 5.52 -24.85
N ASP A 269 14.18 5.90 -25.31
CA ASP A 269 13.70 7.27 -25.25
C ASP A 269 13.42 7.71 -23.80
N ALA A 270 12.89 6.81 -22.96
CA ALA A 270 12.68 7.09 -21.55
C ALA A 270 14.01 7.28 -20.79
N ILE A 271 15.04 6.49 -21.13
CA ILE A 271 16.39 6.66 -20.55
C ILE A 271 17.02 7.96 -21.04
N ASN A 272 16.92 8.29 -22.33
CA ASN A 272 17.43 9.55 -22.87
C ASN A 272 16.76 10.77 -22.22
N TYR A 273 15.43 10.75 -22.11
CA TYR A 273 14.67 11.75 -21.37
C TYR A 273 15.14 11.87 -19.91
N GLY A 274 15.45 10.75 -19.27
CA GLY A 274 16.01 10.73 -17.92
C GLY A 274 17.38 11.41 -17.83
N TYR A 275 18.28 11.20 -18.79
CA TYR A 275 19.57 11.89 -18.82
C TYR A 275 19.39 13.40 -18.96
N GLU A 276 18.60 13.84 -19.95
CA GLU A 276 18.34 15.26 -20.18
C GLU A 276 17.70 15.92 -18.94
N LYS A 277 16.74 15.22 -18.30
CA LYS A 277 16.11 15.70 -17.07
C LYS A 277 17.10 15.75 -15.90
N SER A 278 18.02 14.79 -15.80
CA SER A 278 19.07 14.79 -14.77
C SER A 278 20.02 15.97 -14.93
N GLU A 279 20.45 16.25 -16.16
CA GLU A 279 21.30 17.42 -16.47
C GLU A 279 20.59 18.73 -16.10
N CYS A 280 19.31 18.90 -16.44
CA CYS A 280 18.53 20.07 -16.01
C CYS A 280 18.37 20.15 -14.49
N LEU A 281 18.21 19.04 -13.79
CA LEU A 281 18.14 19.03 -12.32
C LEU A 281 19.46 19.54 -11.71
N ASP A 282 20.60 19.08 -12.23
CA ASP A 282 21.92 19.53 -11.77
C ASP A 282 22.15 21.01 -12.05
N GLU A 283 21.77 21.49 -13.25
CA GLU A 283 21.84 22.91 -13.60
C GLU A 283 21.00 23.76 -12.65
N TYR A 284 19.74 23.37 -12.41
CA TYR A 284 18.86 24.11 -11.49
C TYR A 284 19.34 24.03 -10.05
N ALA A 285 19.91 22.90 -9.62
CA ALA A 285 20.51 22.75 -8.30
C ALA A 285 21.67 23.75 -8.10
N GLN A 286 22.50 23.96 -9.12
CA GLN A 286 23.58 24.95 -9.09
C GLN A 286 23.04 26.38 -9.07
N ILE A 287 22.12 26.73 -9.98
CA ILE A 287 21.54 28.08 -10.07
C ILE A 287 20.79 28.47 -8.79
N CYS A 288 20.15 27.50 -8.14
CA CYS A 288 19.30 27.69 -6.97
C CYS A 288 19.96 27.24 -5.65
N ALA A 289 21.27 26.96 -5.63
CA ALA A 289 21.96 26.35 -4.49
C ALA A 289 21.63 27.01 -3.14
N LYS A 290 21.65 28.35 -3.08
CA LYS A 290 21.31 29.08 -1.85
C LYS A 290 19.82 28.97 -1.48
N ALA A 291 18.92 29.07 -2.45
CA ALA A 291 17.48 28.92 -2.22
C ALA A 291 17.14 27.51 -1.72
N ILE A 292 17.83 26.49 -2.24
CA ILE A 292 17.71 25.10 -1.79
C ILE A 292 18.24 24.96 -0.35
N GLN A 293 19.45 25.46 -0.08
CA GLN A 293 20.05 25.42 1.25
C GLN A 293 19.18 26.07 2.32
N ASP A 294 18.57 27.22 2.01
CA ASP A 294 17.75 27.99 2.94
C ASP A 294 16.28 27.51 2.96
N ASN A 295 15.92 26.55 2.10
CA ASN A 295 14.54 26.11 1.84
C ASN A 295 13.60 27.33 1.61
N ASP A 296 14.03 28.19 0.68
CA ASP A 296 13.42 29.46 0.32
C ASP A 296 12.80 29.38 -1.09
N GLY A 297 11.52 29.05 -1.13
CA GLY A 297 10.75 28.99 -2.38
C GLY A 297 10.60 30.34 -3.07
N ALA A 298 10.60 31.47 -2.34
CA ALA A 298 10.48 32.78 -2.95
C ALA A 298 11.76 33.15 -3.71
N ALA A 299 12.93 32.88 -3.13
CA ALA A 299 14.21 33.04 -3.80
C ALA A 299 14.33 32.13 -5.02
N PHE A 300 13.82 30.90 -4.95
CA PHE A 300 13.75 29.99 -6.09
C PHE A 300 12.90 30.56 -7.22
N LEU A 301 11.62 30.89 -6.95
CA LEU A 301 10.68 31.38 -7.95
C LEU A 301 11.24 32.61 -8.69
N LYS A 302 11.91 33.50 -7.95
CA LYS A 302 12.54 34.71 -8.49
C LYS A 302 13.60 34.41 -9.55
N LYS A 303 14.35 33.30 -9.44
CA LYS A 303 15.35 32.90 -10.45
C LYS A 303 14.73 32.62 -11.82
N PHE A 304 13.45 32.29 -11.86
CA PHE A 304 12.72 31.92 -13.07
C PHE A 304 11.66 32.98 -13.45
N GLY A 305 11.80 34.21 -12.96
CA GLY A 305 10.90 35.32 -13.29
C GLY A 305 9.49 35.18 -12.72
N MET A 306 9.34 34.40 -11.65
CA MET A 306 8.13 34.26 -10.86
C MET A 306 8.32 35.02 -9.54
N TYR A 307 7.45 35.98 -9.25
CA TYR A 307 7.64 36.94 -8.16
C TYR A 307 6.49 36.83 -7.17
N LEU A 308 6.85 36.69 -5.88
CA LEU A 308 5.92 36.81 -4.77
C LEU A 308 5.97 38.23 -4.22
N GLU A 309 4.82 38.88 -4.17
CA GLU A 309 4.62 40.21 -3.60
C GLU A 309 3.68 40.14 -2.40
N ASP A 310 3.95 40.93 -1.35
CA ASP A 310 3.07 41.03 -0.18
C ASP A 310 1.75 41.71 -0.59
N ASP A 311 0.61 41.16 -0.15
CA ASP A 311 -0.71 41.74 -0.40
C ASP A 311 -1.10 42.87 0.57
N GLY A 312 -0.21 43.21 1.52
CA GLY A 312 -0.40 44.20 2.59
C GLY A 312 -1.25 43.69 3.75
N LYS A 313 -1.69 42.43 3.73
CA LYS A 313 -2.58 41.78 4.71
C LYS A 313 -1.99 40.48 5.24
N GLY A 314 -0.69 40.28 5.05
CA GLY A 314 0.04 39.08 5.47
C GLY A 314 -0.19 37.89 4.54
N GLY A 315 -0.73 38.10 3.34
CA GLY A 315 -0.77 37.14 2.23
C GLY A 315 0.23 37.51 1.13
N GLN A 316 0.37 36.65 0.13
CA GLN A 316 1.26 36.87 -1.00
C GLN A 316 0.52 36.68 -2.33
N LYS A 317 0.88 37.47 -3.32
CA LYS A 317 0.45 37.34 -4.70
C LYS A 317 1.61 36.83 -5.54
N LEU A 318 1.35 35.83 -6.36
CA LEU A 318 2.30 35.34 -7.34
C LEU A 318 1.90 35.84 -8.72
N ASN A 319 2.81 36.48 -9.44
CA ASN A 319 2.51 36.99 -10.79
C ASN A 319 2.10 35.87 -11.77
N LYS A 320 2.72 34.68 -11.67
CA LYS A 320 2.44 33.48 -12.46
C LYS A 320 3.18 32.27 -11.89
N LEU A 321 2.70 31.06 -12.15
CA LEU A 321 3.44 29.82 -11.88
C LEU A 321 3.58 29.03 -13.18
N ARG A 322 4.81 28.73 -13.59
CA ARG A 322 5.11 28.02 -14.85
C ARG A 322 5.89 26.74 -14.59
N ASN A 323 5.72 25.77 -15.48
CA ASN A 323 6.60 24.59 -15.50
C ASN A 323 8.02 25.00 -15.90
N LEU A 324 8.99 24.40 -15.24
CA LEU A 324 10.37 24.37 -15.72
C LEU A 324 10.53 23.24 -16.76
N SER A 325 11.70 23.19 -17.40
CA SER A 325 12.03 22.12 -18.34
C SER A 325 11.78 20.75 -17.71
N TYR A 326 11.26 19.82 -18.50
CA TYR A 326 10.96 18.44 -18.06
C TYR A 326 9.98 18.33 -16.87
N GLY A 327 9.20 19.38 -16.61
CA GLY A 327 8.25 19.44 -15.50
C GLY A 327 8.93 19.34 -14.13
N ILE A 328 10.18 19.83 -14.03
CA ILE A 328 10.91 19.89 -12.76
C ILE A 328 10.23 20.88 -11.82
N THR A 329 10.05 20.47 -10.58
CA THR A 329 9.40 21.25 -9.52
C THR A 329 10.41 21.70 -8.46
N MET A 330 10.04 22.66 -7.62
CA MET A 330 10.81 23.04 -6.42
C MET A 330 11.04 21.82 -5.52
N GLY A 331 10.00 20.99 -5.40
CA GLY A 331 10.04 19.77 -4.61
C GLY A 331 11.09 18.77 -5.09
N ASP A 332 11.37 18.69 -6.39
CA ASP A 332 12.40 17.79 -6.94
C ASP A 332 13.81 18.19 -6.52
N LEU A 333 14.03 19.48 -6.24
CA LEU A 333 15.28 20.05 -5.75
C LEU A 333 15.35 20.12 -4.21
N GLY A 334 14.34 19.60 -3.51
CA GLY A 334 14.30 19.52 -2.05
C GLY A 334 13.68 20.73 -1.34
N ILE A 335 13.11 21.69 -2.08
CA ILE A 335 12.40 22.83 -1.48
C ILE A 335 10.98 22.40 -1.09
N ASP A 336 10.55 22.75 0.13
CA ASP A 336 9.22 22.45 0.64
C ASP A 336 8.17 23.40 0.05
N GLU A 337 7.43 22.88 -0.92
CA GLU A 337 6.38 23.63 -1.60
C GLU A 337 5.18 23.99 -0.70
N ASN A 338 4.90 23.22 0.36
CA ASN A 338 3.86 23.60 1.32
C ASN A 338 4.26 24.85 2.09
N LYS A 339 5.56 24.99 2.42
CA LYS A 339 6.12 26.19 3.05
C LYS A 339 6.16 27.34 2.05
N ALA A 340 6.62 27.09 0.82
CA ALA A 340 6.73 28.09 -0.23
C ALA A 340 5.37 28.74 -0.57
N PHE A 341 4.29 27.95 -0.56
CA PHE A 341 2.95 28.41 -0.91
C PHE A 341 2.03 28.63 0.29
N ALA A 342 2.54 28.59 1.53
CA ALA A 342 1.73 28.67 2.74
C ALA A 342 0.89 29.95 2.85
N ASN A 343 1.45 31.07 2.37
CA ASN A 343 0.83 32.40 2.42
C ASN A 343 0.32 32.88 1.05
N LEU A 344 0.34 32.02 0.04
CA LEU A 344 -0.13 32.38 -1.30
C LEU A 344 -1.64 32.58 -1.28
N VAL A 345 -2.10 33.78 -1.61
CA VAL A 345 -3.52 34.18 -1.66
C VAL A 345 -4.04 34.30 -3.08
N LYS A 346 -3.19 34.70 -4.02
CA LYS A 346 -3.58 34.92 -5.40
C LYS A 346 -2.48 34.56 -6.37
N ILE A 347 -2.86 34.02 -7.53
CA ILE A 347 -2.01 33.93 -8.72
C ILE A 347 -2.63 34.81 -9.81
N GLU A 348 -1.86 35.75 -10.35
CA GLU A 348 -2.36 36.81 -11.25
C GLU A 348 -2.41 36.39 -12.73
N ASP A 349 -2.00 35.16 -13.03
CA ASP A 349 -1.95 34.56 -14.36
C ASP A 349 -2.15 33.04 -14.22
N ASP A 350 -1.72 32.26 -15.20
CA ASP A 350 -1.73 30.80 -15.16
C ASP A 350 -0.97 30.23 -13.95
N ALA A 351 -1.54 29.17 -13.39
CA ALA A 351 -1.08 28.46 -12.21
C ALA A 351 -0.74 26.99 -12.54
N ILE A 352 0.52 26.73 -12.92
CA ILE A 352 0.97 25.39 -13.30
C ILE A 352 1.59 24.64 -12.11
N PHE A 353 0.77 23.81 -11.45
CA PHE A 353 1.16 22.92 -10.34
C PHE A 353 1.44 21.48 -10.80
N THR A 354 1.70 21.25 -12.09
CA THR A 354 1.97 19.91 -12.61
C THR A 354 3.09 19.23 -11.81
N ASN A 355 2.86 17.99 -11.36
CA ASN A 355 3.79 17.20 -10.53
C ASN A 355 4.19 17.81 -9.17
N SER A 356 3.58 18.94 -8.77
CA SER A 356 3.86 19.63 -7.51
C SER A 356 3.77 18.68 -6.31
N ARG A 357 4.73 18.81 -5.39
CA ARG A 357 4.79 18.09 -4.11
C ARG A 357 4.02 18.81 -3.00
N ALA A 358 3.50 20.02 -3.25
CA ALA A 358 2.56 20.66 -2.35
C ALA A 358 1.33 19.76 -2.13
N THR A 359 0.88 19.66 -0.89
CA THR A 359 -0.31 18.90 -0.51
C THR A 359 -1.50 19.82 -0.23
N LYS A 360 -1.23 21.08 0.12
CA LYS A 360 -2.24 22.07 0.51
C LYS A 360 -1.90 23.44 -0.04
N LEU A 361 -2.93 24.18 -0.41
CA LEU A 361 -2.89 25.59 -0.77
C LEU A 361 -3.90 26.33 0.13
N PRO A 362 -3.58 26.46 1.43
CA PRO A 362 -4.58 26.74 2.47
C PRO A 362 -5.16 28.16 2.42
N ARG A 363 -4.52 29.06 1.67
CA ARG A 363 -4.90 30.48 1.58
C ARG A 363 -5.16 30.94 0.14
N LEU A 364 -4.94 30.09 -0.86
CA LEU A 364 -5.07 30.47 -2.26
C LEU A 364 -6.56 30.65 -2.58
N GLU A 365 -6.97 31.88 -2.86
CA GLU A 365 -8.36 32.24 -3.11
C GLU A 365 -8.68 32.43 -4.60
N ILE A 366 -7.73 32.99 -5.36
CA ILE A 366 -7.98 33.42 -6.73
C ILE A 366 -6.84 33.00 -7.65
N ILE A 367 -7.19 32.46 -8.82
CA ILE A 367 -6.30 32.27 -9.95
C ILE A 367 -6.92 33.02 -11.14
N ASP A 368 -6.26 34.09 -11.60
CA ASP A 368 -6.76 34.92 -12.72
C ASP A 368 -6.58 34.24 -14.09
N GLY A 369 -5.77 33.17 -14.17
CA GLY A 369 -5.58 32.35 -15.36
C GLY A 369 -6.16 30.93 -15.25
N SER A 370 -5.62 30.03 -16.06
CA SER A 370 -5.88 28.58 -15.99
C SER A 370 -5.05 27.92 -14.88
N ALA A 371 -5.56 26.82 -14.32
CA ALA A 371 -4.87 26.04 -13.31
C ALA A 371 -4.62 24.60 -13.79
N ASP A 372 -3.36 24.15 -13.73
CA ASP A 372 -2.97 22.78 -14.10
C ASP A 372 -2.45 22.05 -12.86
N PHE A 373 -3.23 21.11 -12.34
CA PHE A 373 -2.90 20.28 -11.18
C PHE A 373 -2.48 18.86 -11.58
N ARG A 374 -2.17 18.59 -12.85
CA ARG A 374 -1.90 17.23 -13.32
C ARG A 374 -0.76 16.56 -12.54
N GLY A 375 -1.00 15.35 -12.06
CA GLY A 375 0.01 14.59 -11.28
C GLY A 375 0.41 15.23 -9.94
N SER A 376 -0.20 16.36 -9.54
CA SER A 376 0.12 17.04 -8.30
C SER A 376 -0.36 16.28 -7.06
N MET A 377 0.30 16.53 -5.93
CA MET A 377 -0.06 15.98 -4.62
C MET A 377 -1.08 16.84 -3.87
N VAL A 378 -1.53 17.95 -4.47
CA VAL A 378 -2.47 18.89 -3.85
C VAL A 378 -3.80 18.16 -3.61
N ASN A 379 -4.27 18.19 -2.37
CA ASN A 379 -5.55 17.60 -1.96
C ASN A 379 -6.39 18.54 -1.09
N ASN A 380 -5.93 19.78 -0.91
CA ASN A 380 -6.65 20.80 -0.16
C ASN A 380 -6.52 22.17 -0.86
N ILE A 381 -7.64 22.62 -1.40
CA ILE A 381 -7.87 23.92 -2.04
C ILE A 381 -9.06 24.65 -1.39
N SER A 382 -9.31 24.39 -0.10
CA SER A 382 -10.52 24.84 0.59
C SER A 382 -10.75 26.36 0.62
N ALA A 383 -9.70 27.16 0.41
CA ALA A 383 -9.78 28.61 0.30
C ALA A 383 -10.06 29.12 -1.12
N LEU A 384 -9.94 28.27 -2.15
CA LEU A 384 -10.08 28.66 -3.54
C LEU A 384 -11.53 29.04 -3.82
N LYS A 385 -11.73 30.23 -4.38
CA LYS A 385 -13.04 30.82 -4.70
C LYS A 385 -13.22 30.95 -6.20
N GLU A 386 -12.18 31.35 -6.92
CA GLU A 386 -12.29 31.68 -8.35
C GLU A 386 -11.09 31.18 -9.15
N VAL A 387 -11.38 30.61 -10.33
CA VAL A 387 -10.41 30.36 -11.40
C VAL A 387 -10.96 30.94 -12.69
N HIS A 388 -10.23 31.86 -13.31
CA HIS A 388 -10.69 32.58 -14.50
C HIS A 388 -10.26 31.95 -15.84
N GLY A 389 -9.76 30.72 -15.79
CA GLY A 389 -9.46 29.89 -16.96
C GLY A 389 -9.93 28.43 -16.82
N ASN A 390 -9.26 27.53 -17.54
CA ASN A 390 -9.52 26.09 -17.43
C ASN A 390 -8.85 25.52 -16.17
N VAL A 391 -9.37 24.41 -15.65
CA VAL A 391 -8.79 23.67 -14.53
C VAL A 391 -8.55 22.23 -14.97
N ASP A 392 -7.30 21.75 -14.97
CA ASP A 392 -6.96 20.35 -15.28
C ASP A 392 -6.54 19.60 -14.02
N ILE A 393 -7.31 18.57 -13.64
CA ILE A 393 -7.04 17.74 -12.44
C ILE A 393 -6.69 16.29 -12.78
N ARG A 394 -6.37 15.98 -14.04
CA ARG A 394 -6.06 14.60 -14.46
C ARG A 394 -4.88 14.02 -13.68
N SER A 395 -5.01 12.80 -13.18
CA SER A 395 -4.01 12.13 -12.35
C SER A 395 -3.60 12.87 -11.06
N SER A 396 -4.35 13.89 -10.63
CA SER A 396 -4.15 14.59 -9.34
C SER A 396 -4.86 13.88 -8.19
N LYS A 397 -4.73 14.41 -6.96
CA LYS A 397 -5.54 13.99 -5.80
C LYS A 397 -6.87 14.73 -5.66
N LEU A 398 -7.07 15.79 -6.44
CA LEU A 398 -8.31 16.56 -6.45
C LEU A 398 -9.40 15.82 -7.23
N THR A 399 -10.63 16.11 -6.86
CA THR A 399 -11.86 15.59 -7.44
C THR A 399 -12.77 16.74 -7.83
N PRO A 400 -13.79 16.51 -8.70
CA PRO A 400 -14.76 17.55 -9.02
C PRO A 400 -15.48 18.13 -7.81
N GLU A 401 -15.65 17.34 -6.74
CA GLU A 401 -16.29 17.76 -5.50
C GLU A 401 -15.51 18.88 -4.79
N ASP A 402 -14.18 18.89 -4.92
CA ASP A 402 -13.32 19.92 -4.34
C ASP A 402 -13.55 21.30 -4.99
N PHE A 403 -14.14 21.32 -6.20
CA PHE A 403 -14.43 22.54 -6.97
C PHE A 403 -15.90 22.95 -6.96
N LYS A 404 -16.78 22.26 -6.22
CA LYS A 404 -18.24 22.53 -6.26
C LYS A 404 -18.64 23.97 -5.91
N ASN A 405 -17.82 24.64 -5.09
CA ASN A 405 -18.03 26.01 -4.65
C ASN A 405 -17.04 26.99 -5.29
N VAL A 406 -16.21 26.52 -6.23
CA VAL A 406 -15.23 27.33 -6.94
C VAL A 406 -15.88 27.82 -8.23
N LYS A 407 -15.88 29.13 -8.45
CA LYS A 407 -16.31 29.70 -9.72
C LYS A 407 -15.22 29.50 -10.76
N ILE A 408 -15.48 28.62 -11.73
CA ILE A 408 -14.60 28.37 -12.87
C ILE A 408 -15.25 28.99 -14.11
N THR A 409 -14.56 29.92 -14.79
CA THR A 409 -15.07 30.53 -16.03
C THR A 409 -14.81 29.65 -17.26
N GLY A 410 -13.75 28.84 -17.23
CA GLY A 410 -13.43 27.84 -18.25
C GLY A 410 -14.05 26.47 -17.96
N LYS A 411 -13.33 25.42 -18.36
CA LYS A 411 -13.74 24.02 -18.15
C LYS A 411 -12.96 23.39 -17.00
N LEU A 412 -13.64 22.57 -16.20
CA LEU A 412 -13.01 21.59 -15.34
C LEU A 412 -12.76 20.29 -16.13
N ILE A 413 -11.50 19.99 -16.39
CA ILE A 413 -11.03 18.84 -17.15
C ILE A 413 -10.72 17.69 -16.18
N THR A 414 -11.39 16.56 -16.39
CA THR A 414 -11.34 15.38 -15.51
C THR A 414 -11.17 14.12 -16.36
N GLY A 415 -10.57 13.06 -15.80
CA GLY A 415 -10.42 11.75 -16.47
C GLY A 415 -8.97 11.30 -16.70
N LYS A 416 -8.82 10.15 -17.37
CA LYS A 416 -7.57 9.71 -18.00
C LYS A 416 -7.86 9.71 -19.50
N GLU A 417 -7.15 10.52 -20.28
CA GLU A 417 -7.03 10.26 -21.71
C GLU A 417 -5.98 9.18 -21.92
#